data_AF-A0A3L7DUG0-F1
#
_entry.id   AF-A0A3L7DUG0-F1
#
_cell.length_a   1.000
_cell.length_b   1.000
_cell.length_c   1.000
_cell.angle_alpha   90.00
_cell.angle_beta   90.00
_cell.angle_gamma   90.00
#
_symmetry.space_group_name_H-M   'P 1'
#
loop_
_entity.id
_entity.type
_entity.pdbx_description
1 polymer ?
#
loop_
_entity_poly.entity_id
_entity_poly.type
_entity_poly.pdbx_seq_one_letter_code
_entity_poly.pdbx_strand_id
1 'polypeptide(L)'
;MKAVWVSKQPPHILVEDIDGFLVCYCAATGQTHILDAFPAEILRSLMGGSLSLEEIKQHLSELLEEEIDWTDKVCEVLSGLQKLQLVDVRAA
;
A
#
# COMPACT_ATOMS: atom_id res chain seq x y z
N MET A 1 -13.89 -10.06 -13.33
CA MET A 1 -12.55 -9.46 -13.37
C MET A 1 -12.14 -9.23 -11.92
N LYS A 2 -11.03 -9.81 -11.48
CA LYS A 2 -10.55 -9.66 -10.10
C LYS A 2 -9.69 -8.38 -10.07
N ALA A 3 -10.01 -7.41 -9.22
CA ALA A 3 -9.20 -6.22 -9.12
C ALA A 3 -7.88 -6.55 -8.40
N VAL A 4 -6.76 -6.05 -8.93
CA VAL A 4 -5.44 -6.13 -8.29
C VAL A 4 -4.89 -4.73 -8.07
N TRP A 5 -4.24 -4.55 -6.93
CA TRP A 5 -3.57 -3.34 -6.54
C TRP A 5 -2.10 -3.43 -6.89
N VAL A 6 -1.52 -2.30 -7.27
CA VAL A 6 -0.10 -2.18 -7.58
C VAL A 6 0.43 -0.88 -6.99
N SER A 7 1.64 -0.93 -6.42
CA SER A 7 2.36 0.30 -6.08
C SER A 7 2.81 1.00 -7.36
N LYS A 8 2.90 2.33 -7.31
CA LYS A 8 3.73 3.05 -8.29
C LYS A 8 5.19 2.67 -8.05
N GLN A 9 6.01 2.75 -9.09
CA GLN A 9 7.42 2.32 -9.05
C GLN A 9 8.33 3.51 -9.32
N PRO A 10 9.62 3.46 -8.95
CA PRO A 10 10.59 4.46 -9.37
C PRO A 10 10.57 4.67 -10.90
N PRO A 11 10.74 5.91 -11.40
CA PRO A 11 10.99 7.14 -10.64
C PRO A 11 9.72 7.85 -10.14
N HIS A 12 8.53 7.23 -10.24
CA HIS A 12 7.26 7.89 -9.88
C HIS A 12 7.06 8.04 -8.38
N ILE A 13 7.53 7.06 -7.60
CA ILE A 13 7.64 7.18 -6.15
C ILE A 13 9.05 6.83 -5.70
N LEU A 14 9.53 7.54 -4.68
CA LEU A 14 10.73 7.22 -3.92
C LEU A 14 10.30 6.96 -2.48
N VAL A 15 10.85 5.92 -1.86
CA VAL A 15 10.51 5.55 -0.49
C VAL A 15 11.76 5.43 0.36
N GLU A 16 11.65 5.82 1.62
CA GLU A 16 12.73 5.71 2.61
C GLU A 16 12.13 5.44 4.00
N ASP A 17 12.81 4.59 4.77
CA ASP A 17 12.44 4.29 6.15
C ASP A 17 13.12 5.25 7.11
N ILE A 18 12.33 6.00 7.88
CA ILE A 18 12.80 7.01 8.83
C ILE A 18 12.05 6.83 10.15
N ASP A 19 12.77 6.46 11.21
CA ASP A 19 12.24 6.32 12.59
C ASP A 19 10.96 5.48 12.69
N GLY A 20 10.85 4.40 11.89
CA GLY A 20 9.70 3.50 11.88
C GLY A 20 8.51 3.99 11.03
N PHE A 21 8.66 5.12 10.35
CA PHE A 21 7.73 5.58 9.32
C PHE A 21 8.28 5.29 7.93
N LEU A 22 7.37 5.07 6.99
CA LEU A 22 7.72 5.02 5.57
C LEU A 22 7.44 6.39 4.95
N VAL A 23 8.50 7.09 4.55
CA VAL A 23 8.41 8.38 3.89
C VAL A 23 8.38 8.15 2.38
N CYS A 24 7.33 8.63 1.72
CA CYS A 24 7.10 8.44 0.29
C CYS A 24 7.06 9.79 -0.42
N TYR A 25 7.98 10.04 -1.35
CA TYR A 25 7.91 11.16 -2.27
C TYR A 25 7.23 10.73 -3.57
N CYS A 26 6.16 11.41 -3.97
CA CYS A 26 5.45 11.18 -5.22
C CYS A 26 5.85 12.23 -6.26
N ALA A 27 6.56 11.82 -7.32
CA ALA A 27 7.05 12.72 -8.35
C ALA A 27 5.92 13.34 -9.20
N ALA A 28 4.77 12.66 -9.32
CA ALA A 28 3.63 13.15 -10.09
C ALA A 28 2.94 14.35 -9.42
N THR A 29 2.92 14.39 -8.08
CA THR A 29 2.29 15.47 -7.30
C THR A 29 3.32 16.43 -6.70
N GLY A 30 4.60 16.04 -6.64
CA GLY A 30 5.65 16.78 -5.95
C GLY A 30 5.52 16.76 -4.42
N GLN A 31 4.69 15.85 -3.88
CA GLN A 31 4.38 15.79 -2.45
C GLN A 31 5.14 14.66 -1.75
N THR A 32 5.48 14.91 -0.48
CA THR A 32 5.99 13.89 0.44
C THR A 32 4.90 13.50 1.42
N HIS A 33 4.71 12.20 1.61
CA HIS A 33 3.76 11.60 2.52
C HIS A 33 4.51 10.78 3.56
N ILE A 34 4.07 10.83 4.81
CA ILE A 34 4.61 10.03 5.91
C ILE A 34 3.55 9.01 6.26
N LEU A 35 3.88 7.74 6.13
CA LEU A 35 2.98 6.63 6.43
C LEU A 35 3.37 6.00 7.76
N ASP A 36 2.38 5.80 8.63
CA ASP A 36 2.51 4.99 9.84
C ASP A 36 2.50 3.49 9.49
N ALA A 37 2.74 2.64 10.50
CA ALA A 37 3.08 1.24 10.30
C ALA A 37 2.10 0.47 9.39
N PHE A 38 0.80 0.67 9.56
CA PHE A 38 -0.22 -0.11 8.84
C PHE A 38 -0.30 0.21 7.33
N PRO A 39 -0.47 1.47 6.88
CA PRO A 39 -0.42 1.79 5.45
C PRO A 39 0.98 1.62 4.85
N ALA A 40 2.04 1.82 5.64
CA ALA A 40 3.41 1.54 5.19
C ALA A 40 3.56 0.08 4.77
N GLU A 41 3.06 -0.84 5.60
CA GLU A 41 3.17 -2.28 5.32
C GLU A 41 2.37 -2.67 4.08
N ILE A 42 1.14 -2.17 3.93
CA ILE A 42 0.34 -2.40 2.71
C ILE A 42 1.10 -1.91 1.46
N LEU A 43 1.71 -0.72 1.51
CA LEU A 43 2.48 -0.21 0.38
C LEU A 43 3.71 -1.09 0.09
N ARG A 44 4.44 -1.54 1.11
CA ARG A 44 5.60 -2.43 0.97
C ARG A 44 5.22 -3.76 0.33
N SER A 45 4.11 -4.38 0.74
CA SER A 45 3.64 -5.62 0.12
C SER A 45 3.38 -5.41 -1.38
N LEU A 46 2.79 -4.27 -1.75
CA LEU A 46 2.53 -3.89 -3.14
C LEU A 46 3.77 -3.47 -3.93
N MET A 47 4.88 -3.15 -3.26
CA MET A 47 6.17 -2.93 -3.92
C MET A 47 6.82 -4.24 -4.37
N GLY A 48 6.49 -5.37 -3.73
CA GLY A 48 6.92 -6.70 -4.14
C GLY A 48 6.18 -7.26 -5.36
N GLY A 49 4.99 -6.74 -5.69
CA GLY A 49 4.19 -7.18 -6.83
C GLY A 49 2.73 -6.73 -6.77
N SER A 50 1.95 -7.12 -7.78
CA SER A 50 0.50 -6.89 -7.77
C SER A 50 -0.20 -7.84 -6.82
N LEU A 51 -1.04 -7.33 -5.93
CA LEU A 51 -1.80 -8.13 -4.98
C LEU A 51 -3.29 -7.82 -5.07
N SER A 52 -4.12 -8.85 -4.97
CA SER A 52 -5.55 -8.70 -4.73
C SER A 52 -5.84 -8.39 -3.26
N LEU A 53 -7.05 -7.90 -2.98
CA LEU A 53 -7.47 -7.57 -1.61
C LEU A 53 -7.29 -8.75 -0.64
N GLU A 54 -7.60 -9.97 -1.05
CA GLU A 54 -7.43 -11.15 -0.20
C GLU A 54 -5.97 -11.51 0.04
N GLU A 55 -5.08 -11.28 -0.93
CA GLU A 55 -3.64 -11.52 -0.73
C GLU A 55 -3.05 -10.49 0.24
N ILE A 56 -3.51 -9.23 0.17
CA ILE A 56 -3.10 -8.19 1.12
C ILE A 56 -3.60 -8.55 2.54
N LYS A 57 -4.87 -8.95 2.68
CA LYS A 57 -5.43 -9.36 3.97
C LYS A 57 -4.69 -10.56 4.55
N GLN A 58 -4.44 -11.58 3.73
CA GLN A 58 -3.70 -12.76 4.13
C GLN A 58 -2.30 -12.39 4.65
N HIS A 59 -1.59 -11.53 3.93
CA HIS A 59 -0.27 -11.07 4.34
C HIS A 59 -0.29 -10.33 5.68
N LEU A 60 -1.29 -9.47 5.91
CA LEU A 60 -1.45 -8.75 7.17
C LEU A 60 -1.82 -9.68 8.33
N SER A 61 -2.68 -10.67 8.10
CA SER A 61 -3.03 -11.67 9.11
C SER A 61 -1.84 -12.55 9.49
N GLU A 62 -1.00 -12.92 8.53
CA GLU A 62 0.25 -13.64 8.79
C GLU A 62 1.24 -12.78 9.60
N LEU A 63 1.39 -11.50 9.25
CA LEU A 63 2.30 -10.60 9.94
C LEU A 63 1.89 -10.33 11.40
N LEU A 64 0.59 -10.24 11.66
CA LEU A 64 0.04 -9.94 12.98
C LEU A 64 -0.27 -11.20 13.79
N GLU A 65 -0.13 -12.39 13.21
CA GLU A 65 -0.53 -13.67 13.80
C GLU A 65 -2.01 -13.68 14.24
N GLU A 66 -2.87 -12.93 13.53
CA GLU A 66 -4.26 -12.68 13.89
C GLU A 66 -5.22 -12.86 12.68
N GLU A 67 -6.22 -13.72 12.87
CA GLU A 67 -7.36 -13.86 11.95
C GLU A 67 -8.44 -12.82 12.27
N ILE A 68 -8.21 -11.58 11.81
CA ILE A 68 -9.17 -10.48 11.91
C ILE A 68 -9.60 -10.07 10.51
N ASP A 69 -10.90 -9.84 10.32
CA ASP A 69 -11.41 -9.28 9.09
C ASP A 69 -11.11 -7.77 9.00
N TRP A 70 -10.01 -7.45 8.33
CA TRP A 70 -9.57 -6.08 8.08
C TRP A 70 -10.15 -5.47 6.79
N THR A 71 -11.15 -6.10 6.16
CA THR A 71 -11.62 -5.71 4.81
C THR A 71 -11.90 -4.21 4.68
N ASP A 72 -12.70 -3.63 5.59
CA ASP A 72 -13.05 -2.22 5.53
C ASP A 72 -11.83 -1.30 5.70
N LYS A 73 -10.97 -1.61 6.67
CA LYS A 73 -9.76 -0.84 6.97
C LYS A 73 -8.75 -0.90 5.82
N VAL A 74 -8.54 -2.07 5.23
CA VAL A 74 -7.63 -2.24 4.08
C VAL A 74 -8.18 -1.48 2.87
N CYS A 75 -9.50 -1.53 2.62
CA CYS A 75 -10.12 -0.77 1.54
C CYS A 75 -10.00 0.74 1.75
N GLU A 76 -10.20 1.23 2.98
CA GLU A 76 -10.02 2.64 3.33
C GLU A 76 -8.58 3.10 3.06
N VAL A 77 -7.59 2.33 3.53
CA VAL A 77 -6.17 2.63 3.34
C VAL A 77 -5.79 2.61 1.86
N LEU A 78 -6.21 1.58 1.10
CA LEU A 78 -5.93 1.51 -0.33
C LEU A 78 -6.55 2.68 -1.10
N SER A 79 -7.77 3.09 -0.74
CA SER A 79 -8.39 4.30 -1.30
C SER A 79 -7.59 5.57 -0.96
N GLY A 80 -7.10 5.67 0.29
CA GLY A 80 -6.22 6.76 0.72
C GLY A 80 -4.93 6.81 -0.10
N LEU A 81 -4.20 5.70 -0.17
CA LEU A 81 -2.96 5.58 -0.95
C LEU A 81 -3.18 5.88 -2.44
N GLN A 82 -4.33 5.50 -2.99
CA GLN A 82 -4.68 5.81 -4.38
C GLN A 82 -4.89 7.32 -4.59
N LYS A 83 -5.59 8.00 -3.66
CA LYS A 83 -5.76 9.45 -3.71
C LYS A 83 -4.43 10.19 -3.62
N LEU A 84 -3.47 9.66 -2.85
CA LEU A 84 -2.10 10.17 -2.76
C LEU A 84 -1.22 9.81 -3.98
N GLN A 85 -1.79 9.14 -4.99
CA GLN A 85 -1.05 8.68 -6.18
C GLN A 85 0.12 7.75 -5.82
N LEU A 86 0.01 6.94 -4.77
CA LEU A 86 1.04 5.97 -4.37
C LEU A 86 0.76 4.55 -4.90
N VAL A 87 -0.50 4.22 -5.14
CA VAL A 87 -0.95 2.93 -5.69
C VAL A 87 -1.98 3.14 -6.79
N ASP A 88 -2.16 2.14 -7.65
CA ASP A 88 -3.22 2.07 -8.66
C ASP A 88 -3.99 0.74 -8.55
N VAL A 89 -5.20 0.70 -9.10
CA VAL A 89 -5.99 -0.52 -9.26
C VAL A 89 -6.05 -0.90 -10.74
N ARG A 90 -5.86 -2.19 -11.05
CA ARG A 90 -5.94 -2.75 -12.40
C ARG A 90 -6.95 -3.89 -12.42
N ALA A 91 -7.60 -4.06 -13.57
CA ALA A 91 -8.35 -5.29 -13.83
C ALA A 91 -7.34 -6.41 -14.14
N ALA A 92 -7.42 -7.52 -13.41
CA ALA A 92 -6.80 -8.79 -13.77
C ALA A 92 -7.74 -9.65 -14.60
#